data_AF-A0A4R3FTB1-F1
#
_entry.id   AF-A0A4R3FTB1-F1
#
_cell.length_a   1.000
_cell.length_b   1.000
_cell.length_c   1.000
_cell.angle_alpha   90.00
_cell.angle_beta   90.00
_cell.angle_gamma   90.00
#
_symmetry.space_group_name_H-M   'P 1'
#
loop_
_entity.id
_entity.type
_entity.pdbx_description
1 polymer ?
#
loop_
_entity_poly.entity_id
_entity_poly.type
_entity_poly.pdbx_seq_one_letter_code
_entity_poly.pdbx_strand_id
1 'polypeptide(L)' 'MPTLFRFLIICAVIAGSIYGAMWALVLLVEPQPRDVTIRIPPERVNPPPTGAVKP' A
#
# COMPACT_ATOMS: atom_id res chain seq x y z
N MET A 1 41.20 -4.83 11.74
CA MET A 1 40.44 -3.65 12.21
C MET A 1 38.95 -3.92 11.94
N PRO A 2 38.11 -4.01 12.98
CA PRO A 2 36.74 -4.54 12.90
C PRO A 2 35.73 -3.52 12.33
N THR A 3 36.04 -2.86 11.22
CA THR A 3 35.18 -1.81 10.63
C THR A 3 34.03 -2.40 9.80
N LEU A 4 34.29 -3.45 9.01
CA LEU A 4 33.26 -4.12 8.21
C LEU A 4 32.22 -4.83 9.09
N PHE A 5 32.67 -5.53 10.13
CA PHE A 5 31.75 -6.19 11.05
C PHE A 5 30.84 -5.18 11.78
N ARG A 6 31.40 -4.04 12.23
CA ARG A 6 30.62 -2.93 12.78
C ARG A 6 29.58 -2.39 11.79
N PHE A 7 29.98 -2.21 10.53
CA PHE A 7 29.06 -1.79 9.47
C PHE A 7 27.91 -2.78 9.28
N LEU A 8 28.22 -4.08 9.19
CA LEU A 8 27.20 -5.13 9.04
C LEU A 8 26.23 -5.19 10.22
N ILE A 9 26.73 -5.04 11.46
CA ILE A 9 25.88 -4.97 12.65
C ILE A 9 24.92 -3.78 12.57
N ILE A 10 25.40 -2.60 12.15
CA ILE A 10 24.55 -1.42 11.96
C ILE A 10 23.46 -1.71 10.91
N CYS A 11 23.82 -2.28 9.76
CA CYS A 11 22.85 -2.66 8.74
C CYS A 11 21.82 -3.67 9.26
N ALA A 12 22.25 -4.68 10.03
CA ALA A 12 21.37 -5.69 10.60
C ALA A 12 20.38 -5.08 11.61
N VAL A 13 20.84 -4.15 12.45
CA VAL A 13 19.97 -3.42 13.39
C VAL A 13 18.95 -2.58 12.64
N ILE A 14 19.36 -1.86 11.59
CA ILE A 14 18.44 -1.04 10.78
C ILE A 14 17.41 -1.95 10.11
N ALA A 15 17.84 -2.98 9.39
CA ALA A 15 16.94 -3.92 8.71
C ALA A 15 15.98 -4.61 9.70
N GLY A 16 16.51 -5.06 10.84
CA GLY A 16 15.73 -5.66 11.91
C GLY A 16 14.73 -4.69 12.53
N SER A 17 15.09 -3.42 12.70
CA SER A 17 14.18 -2.40 13.23
C SER A 17 13.04 -2.08 12.26
N ILE A 18 13.33 -1.98 10.96
CA ILE A 18 12.33 -1.71 9.92
C ILE A 18 11.36 -2.89 9.83
N TYR A 19 11.91 -4.11 9.73
CA TYR A 19 11.10 -5.31 9.68
C TYR A 19 10.30 -5.53 10.96
N GLY A 20 10.93 -5.31 12.12
CA GLY A 20 10.28 -5.40 13.44
C GLY A 20 9.15 -4.39 13.59
N ALA A 21 9.32 -3.16 13.12
CA ALA A 21 8.26 -2.16 13.09
C ALA A 21 7.09 -2.61 12.20
N MET A 22 7.36 -3.10 11.00
CA MET A 22 6.32 -3.63 10.10
C MET A 22 5.58 -4.81 10.73
N TRP A 23 6.31 -5.76 11.32
CA TRP A 23 5.74 -6.93 12.01
C TRP A 23 4.89 -6.52 13.22
N ALA A 24 5.34 -5.54 14.00
CA ALA A 24 4.59 -4.99 15.12
C ALA A 24 3.27 -4.35 14.66
N LEU A 25 3.27 -3.60 13.56
CA LEU A 25 2.03 -3.04 13.00
C LEU A 25 1.04 -4.15 12.62
N VAL A 26 1.51 -5.24 12.02
CA VAL A 26 0.63 -6.35 11.62
C VAL A 26 -0.01 -7.05 12.83
N LEU A 27 0.73 -7.23 13.91
CA LEU A 27 0.24 -7.98 15.08
C LEU A 27 -0.50 -7.13 16.10
N LEU A 28 -0.14 -5.86 16.22
CA LEU A 28 -0.62 -4.99 17.31
C LEU A 28 -1.67 -3.98 16.83
N VAL A 29 -1.84 -3.79 15.51
CA VAL A 29 -2.77 -2.80 14.96
C VAL A 29 -3.85 -3.50 14.13
N GLU A 30 -5.09 -3.30 14.55
CA GLU A 30 -6.26 -3.75 13.78
C GLU A 30 -6.60 -2.71 12.68
N PRO A 31 -6.71 -3.11 11.40
CA PRO A 31 -7.12 -2.21 10.33
C PRO A 31 -8.59 -1.79 10.49
N GLN A 32 -8.85 -0.49 10.51
CA GLN A 32 -10.23 0.03 10.52
C GLN A 32 -10.80 0.09 9.10
N PRO A 33 -11.93 -0.58 8.82
CA PRO A 33 -12.61 -0.43 7.53
C PRO A 33 -13.17 0.99 7.42
N ARG A 34 -12.97 1.62 6.25
CA ARG A 34 -13.58 2.91 5.93
C ARG A 34 -14.44 2.79 4.69
N ASP A 35 -15.60 3.45 4.70
CA ASP A 35 -16.39 3.61 3.48
C ASP A 35 -15.63 4.50 2.49
N VAL A 36 -15.48 4.01 1.26
CA VAL A 36 -14.86 4.74 0.15
C VAL A 36 -15.92 4.94 -0.93
N THR A 37 -16.48 6.15 -1.01
CA THR A 37 -17.37 6.51 -2.11
C THR A 37 -16.55 6.95 -3.32
N ILE A 38 -16.53 6.14 -4.37
CA ILE A 38 -16.03 6.57 -5.68
C ILE A 38 -17.19 7.14 -6.50
N ARG A 39 -16.99 8.31 -7.12
CA ARG A 39 -17.92 8.78 -8.15
C ARG A 39 -17.71 7.93 -9.39
N ILE A 40 -18.71 7.13 -9.74
CA ILE A 40 -18.71 6.35 -10.98
C ILE A 40 -19.22 7.28 -12.09
N PRO A 41 -18.45 7.51 -13.16
CA PRO A 41 -18.93 8.29 -14.31
C PRO A 41 -20.17 7.63 -14.93
N PRO A 42 -21.20 8.39 -15.33
CA PRO A 42 -22.45 7.85 -15.85
C PRO A 42 -22.27 7.03 -17.13
N GLU A 43 -21.21 7.30 -17.91
CA GLU A 43 -20.85 6.55 -19.12
C GLU A 43 -20.47 5.09 -18.81
N ARG A 44 -20.03 4.83 -17.57
CA ARG A 44 -19.67 3.49 -17.06
C ARG A 44 -20.87 2.77 -16.43
N VAL A 45 -21.87 3.51 -15.97
CA VAL A 45 -23.09 2.98 -15.31
C VAL A 45 -24.18 2.69 -16.33
N ASN A 46 -24.35 3.58 -17.29
CA ASN A 46 -25.31 3.46 -18.37
C ASN A 46 -24.56 3.67 -19.70
N PRO A 47 -24.01 2.60 -20.30
CA PRO A 47 -23.38 2.73 -21.61
C PRO A 47 -24.40 3.30 -22.61
N PRO A 48 -23.99 4.25 -23.47
CA PRO A 48 -24.88 4.77 -24.48
C PRO A 48 -25.41 3.60 -25.34
N PRO A 49 -26.72 3.58 -25.69
CA PRO A 49 -27.24 2.60 -26.62
C PRO A 49 -26.36 2.59 -27.87
N THR A 50 -25.82 1.42 -28.24
CA THR A 50 -25.06 1.23 -29.47
C THR A 50 -25.95 1.64 -30.64
N GLY A 51 -25.81 2.89 -31.09
CA GLY A 51 -26.74 3.56 -32.00
C GLY A 51 -26.80 5.10 -31.84
N ALA A 52 -26.32 5.65 -30.73
CA ALA A 52 -26.23 7.12 -30.52
C ALA A 52 -24.84 7.71 -30.83
N VAL A 53 -23.99 7.01 -31.59
CA VAL A 53 -22.75 7.58 -32.13
C VAL A 53 -23.16 8.47 -33.31
N LYS A 54 -23.16 9.78 -33.07
CA LYS A 54 -23.33 10.79 -34.12
C LYS A 54 -22.17 10.64 -35.10
N PRO A 55 -22.40 10.61 -36.43
CA PRO A 55 -21.32 10.52 -37.42
C PRO A 55 -20.32 11.67 -37.29
#